data_AF-A0A7W0LAE4-F1
#
_entry.id   AF-A0A7W0LAE4-F1
#
_cell.length_a   1.000
_cell.length_b   1.000
_cell.length_c   1.000
_cell.angle_alpha   90.00
_cell.angle_beta   90.00
_cell.angle_gamma   90.00
#
_symmetry.space_group_name_H-M   'P 1'
#
loop_
_entity.id
_entity.type
_entity.pdbx_description
1 polymer ?
#
loop_
_entity_poly.entity_id
_entity_poly.type
_entity_poly.pdbx_seq_one_letter_code
_entity_poly.pdbx_strand_id
1 'polypeptide(L)'
;DDVLANVRTAVLIGQARTPHEDVEFAALLLEEMAVRALSPGTNDPYTAINALDDLSAGLVRLAGRRKPSPYRYDQQGRLRVVAPRIVLMDLVDHVVDAMRVYATGHPMVLHRTLELVEQVGAASGQPSERSRMDTQVQRLVEAVGLSSPQGCDAEDLNRHAARVRRSLADH
;
A
#
# COMPACT_ATOMS: atom_id res chain seq x y z
N ASP A 1 -31.79 -16.61 26.05
CA ASP A 1 -31.23 -15.28 25.75
C ASP A 1 -31.29 -14.97 24.26
N ASP A 2 -32.40 -14.38 23.83
CA ASP A 2 -32.67 -14.01 22.43
C ASP A 2 -31.70 -12.94 21.91
N VAL A 3 -31.18 -12.08 22.79
CA VAL A 3 -30.18 -11.06 22.43
C VAL A 3 -28.88 -11.71 21.94
N LEU A 4 -28.40 -12.75 22.64
CA LEU A 4 -27.19 -13.49 22.27
C LEU A 4 -27.37 -14.22 20.94
N ALA A 5 -28.54 -14.82 20.72
CA ALA A 5 -28.87 -15.47 19.46
C ALA A 5 -28.91 -14.46 18.30
N ASN A 6 -29.56 -13.31 18.49
CA ASN A 6 -29.68 -12.26 17.48
C ASN A 6 -28.32 -11.63 17.11
N VAL A 7 -27.44 -11.42 18.09
CA VAL A 7 -26.08 -10.93 17.83
C VAL A 7 -25.27 -11.94 17.02
N ARG A 8 -25.36 -13.23 17.36
CA ARG A 8 -24.64 -14.29 16.63
C ARG A 8 -25.09 -14.41 15.17
N THR A 9 -26.37 -14.16 14.87
CA THR A 9 -26.87 -14.15 13.48
C THR A 9 -26.53 -12.87 12.72
N ALA A 10 -26.16 -11.79 13.42
CA ALA A 10 -25.82 -10.49 12.82
C ALA A 10 -24.35 -10.36 12.41
N VAL A 11 -23.50 -11.33 12.76
CA VAL A 11 -22.07 -11.33 12.45
C VAL A 11 -21.71 -12.63 11.74
N LEU A 12 -21.08 -12.51 10.56
CA LEU A 12 -20.49 -13.65 9.88
C LEU A 12 -19.04 -13.80 10.37
N ILE A 13 -18.68 -14.97 10.89
CA ILE A 13 -17.30 -15.31 11.28
C ILE A 13 -16.77 -16.33 10.28
N GLY A 14 -15.86 -15.90 9.41
CA GLY A 14 -15.15 -16.78 8.49
C GLY A 14 -14.12 -17.67 9.19
N GLN A 15 -13.73 -18.77 8.53
CA GLN A 15 -12.68 -19.69 9.01
C GLN A 15 -11.27 -19.09 8.88
N ALA A 16 -11.09 -18.12 7.97
CA ALA A 16 -9.85 -17.40 7.70
C ALA A 16 -10.16 -16.02 7.09
N ARG A 17 -9.16 -15.14 7.01
CA ARG A 17 -9.26 -13.87 6.26
C ARG A 17 -9.41 -14.19 4.77
N THR A 18 -10.23 -13.42 4.07
CA THR A 18 -10.40 -13.53 2.61
C THR A 18 -10.17 -12.18 1.94
N PRO A 19 -9.55 -12.13 0.74
CA PRO A 19 -9.29 -10.86 0.04
C PRO A 19 -10.57 -10.08 -0.33
N HIS A 20 -11.70 -10.77 -0.43
CA HIS A 20 -12.99 -10.15 -0.73
C HIS A 20 -13.59 -9.40 0.47
N GLU A 21 -13.27 -9.84 1.68
CA GLU A 21 -13.81 -9.29 2.92
C GLU A 21 -12.79 -8.37 3.62
N ASP A 22 -11.51 -8.50 3.28
CA ASP A 22 -10.40 -7.83 3.94
C ASP A 22 -9.39 -7.28 2.92
N VAL A 23 -9.45 -5.97 2.70
CA VAL A 23 -8.56 -5.26 1.76
C VAL A 23 -7.12 -5.20 2.25
N GLU A 24 -6.88 -5.17 3.57
CA GLU A 24 -5.51 -5.21 4.10
C GLU A 24 -4.89 -6.58 3.83
N PHE A 25 -5.69 -7.65 3.94
CA PHE A 25 -5.25 -8.99 3.57
C PHE A 25 -5.00 -9.13 2.07
N ALA A 26 -5.85 -8.55 1.23
CA ALA A 26 -5.64 -8.53 -0.21
C ALA A 26 -4.32 -7.84 -0.59
N ALA A 27 -4.01 -6.70 0.04
CA ALA A 27 -2.74 -6.00 -0.16
C ALA A 27 -1.55 -6.84 0.33
N LEU A 28 -1.66 -7.47 1.51
CA LEU A 28 -0.62 -8.35 2.05
C LEU A 28 -0.29 -9.51 1.09
N LEU A 29 -1.30 -10.16 0.49
CA LEU A 29 -1.05 -11.26 -0.43
C LEU A 29 -0.29 -10.81 -1.68
N LEU A 30 -0.61 -9.64 -2.23
CA LEU A 30 0.11 -9.09 -3.39
C LEU A 30 1.53 -8.67 -3.02
N GLU A 31 1.74 -8.08 -1.83
CA GLU A 31 3.07 -7.78 -1.33
C GLU A 31 3.90 -9.06 -1.14
N GLU A 32 3.34 -10.10 -0.53
CA GLU A 32 4.00 -11.40 -0.38
C GLU A 32 4.34 -12.03 -1.73
N MET A 33 3.47 -11.90 -2.73
CA MET A 33 3.76 -12.31 -4.10
C MET A 33 4.95 -11.56 -4.68
N ALA A 34 5.00 -10.23 -4.51
CA ALA A 34 6.13 -9.42 -4.97
C ALA A 34 7.44 -9.83 -4.28
N VAL A 35 7.44 -9.91 -2.95
CA VAL A 35 8.62 -10.31 -2.16
C VAL A 35 9.10 -11.72 -2.54
N ARG A 36 8.18 -12.68 -2.69
CA ARG A 36 8.53 -14.07 -3.05
C ARG A 36 9.11 -14.15 -4.46
N ALA A 37 8.59 -13.35 -5.40
CA ALA A 37 9.11 -13.30 -6.76
C ALA A 37 10.56 -12.78 -6.81
N LEU A 38 10.94 -11.87 -5.91
CA LEU A 38 12.30 -11.34 -5.81
C LEU A 38 13.27 -12.23 -5.03
N SER A 39 12.78 -13.29 -4.37
CA SER A 39 13.64 -14.19 -3.61
C SER A 39 14.70 -14.85 -4.50
N PRO A 40 15.91 -15.17 -3.98
CA PRO A 40 16.99 -15.75 -4.78
C PRO A 40 16.63 -17.05 -5.51
N GLY A 41 15.67 -17.80 -4.99
CA GLY A 41 15.19 -19.04 -5.61
C GLY A 41 14.26 -18.85 -6.81
N THR A 42 13.60 -17.70 -6.91
CA THR A 42 12.66 -17.38 -8.01
C THR A 42 13.27 -16.36 -8.98
N ASN A 43 13.74 -15.22 -8.46
CA ASN A 43 14.32 -14.10 -9.21
C ASN A 43 13.51 -13.70 -10.45
N ASP A 44 12.21 -13.48 -10.27
CA ASP A 44 11.25 -13.05 -11.29
C ASP A 44 10.75 -11.62 -11.02
N PRO A 45 11.48 -10.59 -11.50
CA PRO A 45 11.08 -9.20 -11.30
C PRO A 45 9.78 -8.82 -12.04
N TYR A 46 9.39 -9.53 -13.08
CA TYR A 46 8.14 -9.23 -13.80
C TYR A 46 6.91 -9.65 -13.00
N THR A 47 6.97 -10.78 -12.31
CA THR A 47 5.90 -11.15 -11.37
C THR A 47 5.79 -10.14 -10.23
N ALA A 48 6.91 -9.62 -9.72
CA ALA A 48 6.87 -8.57 -8.71
C ALA A 48 6.25 -7.26 -9.24
N ILE A 49 6.59 -6.86 -10.47
CA ILE A 49 5.99 -5.70 -11.13
C ILE A 49 4.49 -5.88 -11.28
N ASN A 50 4.01 -7.04 -11.76
CA ASN A 50 2.58 -7.29 -11.91
C ASN A 50 1.84 -7.20 -10.56
N ALA A 51 2.43 -7.71 -9.48
CA ALA A 51 1.85 -7.59 -8.15
C ALA A 51 1.79 -6.13 -7.66
N LEU A 52 2.82 -5.32 -7.95
CA LEU A 52 2.81 -3.88 -7.68
C LEU A 52 1.77 -3.13 -8.52
N ASP A 53 1.51 -3.56 -9.74
CA ASP A 53 0.47 -2.98 -10.61
C ASP A 53 -0.92 -3.19 -10.04
N ASP A 54 -1.21 -4.42 -9.61
CA ASP A 54 -2.46 -4.78 -8.97
C ASP A 54 -2.64 -4.05 -7.63
N LEU A 55 -1.56 -3.93 -6.84
CA LEU A 55 -1.54 -3.12 -5.61
C LEU A 55 -1.83 -1.66 -5.91
N SER A 56 -1.16 -1.06 -6.89
CA SER A 56 -1.36 0.33 -7.26
C SER A 56 -2.80 0.58 -7.68
N ALA A 57 -3.37 -0.27 -8.54
CA ALA A 57 -4.76 -0.16 -8.97
C ALA A 57 -5.76 -0.20 -7.80
N GLY A 58 -5.53 -1.08 -6.82
CA GLY A 58 -6.33 -1.17 -5.60
C GLY A 58 -6.17 0.06 -4.69
N LEU A 59 -4.93 0.49 -4.45
CA LEU A 59 -4.60 1.62 -3.58
C LEU A 59 -5.08 2.96 -4.14
N VAL A 60 -4.99 3.17 -5.46
CA VAL A 60 -5.57 4.33 -6.15
C VAL A 60 -7.08 4.42 -5.91
N ARG A 61 -7.79 3.29 -6.04
CA ARG A 61 -9.24 3.23 -5.73
C ARG A 61 -9.52 3.51 -4.25
N LEU A 62 -8.68 3.01 -3.35
CA LEU A 62 -8.79 3.26 -1.91
C LEU A 62 -8.53 4.73 -1.55
N ALA A 63 -7.58 5.38 -2.23
CA ALA A 63 -7.23 6.78 -2.02
C ALA A 63 -8.32 7.73 -2.51
N GLY A 64 -8.89 7.46 -3.69
CA GLY A 64 -9.90 8.32 -4.32
C GLY A 64 -11.33 8.17 -3.78
N ARG A 65 -11.61 7.15 -2.93
CA ARG A 65 -12.97 6.92 -2.43
C ARG A 65 -13.29 7.79 -1.21
N ARG A 66 -14.59 8.09 -1.03
CA ARG A 66 -15.09 8.68 0.22
C ARG A 66 -14.88 7.69 1.38
N LYS A 67 -14.11 8.12 2.39
CA LYS A 67 -13.87 7.33 3.61
C LYS A 67 -15.17 7.18 4.41
N PRO A 68 -15.65 5.96 4.70
CA PRO A 68 -16.88 5.76 5.46
C PRO A 68 -16.69 6.25 6.92
N SER A 69 -17.79 6.65 7.56
CA SER A 69 -17.78 6.91 9.01
C SER A 69 -17.28 5.64 9.74
N PRO A 70 -16.52 5.74 10.84
CA PRO A 70 -16.19 4.57 11.64
C PRO A 70 -17.36 4.19 12.57
N TYR A 71 -18.41 5.00 12.62
CA TYR A 71 -19.51 4.87 13.57
C TYR A 71 -20.76 4.31 12.88
N ARG A 72 -21.47 3.39 13.52
CA ARG A 72 -22.80 2.90 13.12
C ARG A 72 -23.79 3.16 14.25
N TYR A 73 -24.91 3.79 13.91
CA TYR A 73 -25.96 4.19 14.84
C TYR A 73 -27.23 3.37 14.61
N ASP A 74 -28.05 3.22 15.65
CA ASP A 74 -29.40 2.67 15.50
C ASP A 74 -30.40 3.74 14.99
N GLN A 75 -31.67 3.34 14.88
CA GLN A 75 -32.76 4.21 14.43
C GLN A 75 -33.03 5.39 15.37
N GLN A 76 -32.59 5.31 16.64
CA GLN A 76 -32.71 6.37 17.63
C GLN A 76 -31.45 7.25 17.70
N GLY A 77 -30.48 7.06 16.79
CA GLY A 77 -29.25 7.84 16.74
C GLY A 77 -28.23 7.48 17.82
N ARG A 78 -28.37 6.34 18.50
CA ARG A 78 -27.41 5.89 19.53
C ARG A 78 -26.28 5.10 18.88
N LEU A 79 -25.04 5.38 19.27
CA LEU A 79 -23.86 4.67 18.76
C LEU A 79 -23.93 3.19 19.18
N ARG A 80 -23.82 2.27 18.21
CA ARG A 80 -23.87 0.81 18.46
C ARG A 80 -22.60 0.08 18.06
N VAL A 81 -21.98 0.47 16.96
CA VAL A 81 -20.75 -0.18 16.47
C VAL A 81 -19.71 0.87 16.10
N VAL A 82 -18.48 0.64 16.54
CA VAL A 82 -17.29 1.34 16.05
C VAL A 82 -16.52 0.37 15.17
N ALA A 83 -16.53 0.62 13.87
CA ALA A 83 -15.81 -0.14 12.85
C ALA A 83 -14.63 0.71 12.36
N PRO A 84 -13.38 0.41 12.79
CA PRO A 84 -12.20 1.14 12.36
C PRO A 84 -12.09 1.18 10.84
N ARG A 85 -11.51 2.27 10.33
CA ARG A 85 -11.18 2.36 8.90
C ARG A 85 -9.78 1.82 8.67
N ILE A 86 -9.61 1.24 7.50
CA ILE A 86 -8.30 1.02 6.89
C ILE A 86 -7.65 2.39 6.66
N VAL A 87 -6.39 2.50 7.06
CA VAL A 87 -5.56 3.68 6.84
C VAL A 87 -4.73 3.44 5.59
N LEU A 88 -4.99 4.22 4.53
CA LEU A 88 -4.29 4.10 3.24
C LEU A 88 -2.77 4.03 3.41
N MET A 89 -2.22 4.92 4.23
CA MET A 89 -0.79 5.03 4.42
C MET A 89 -0.16 3.86 5.14
N ASP A 90 -0.92 3.07 5.90
CA ASP A 90 -0.37 1.88 6.54
C ASP A 90 -0.13 0.78 5.51
N LEU A 91 -0.94 0.73 4.43
CA LEU A 91 -0.71 -0.16 3.30
C LEU A 91 0.43 0.32 2.41
N VAL A 92 0.46 1.62 2.08
CA VAL A 92 1.54 2.20 1.25
C VAL A 92 2.89 2.04 1.94
N ASP A 93 2.96 2.34 3.24
CA ASP A 93 4.20 2.18 4.01
C ASP A 93 4.69 0.73 3.99
N HIS A 94 3.79 -0.24 4.20
CA HIS A 94 4.17 -1.66 4.24
C HIS A 94 4.78 -2.11 2.91
N VAL A 95 4.11 -1.80 1.79
CA VAL A 95 4.57 -2.17 0.46
C VAL A 95 5.91 -1.48 0.12
N VAL A 96 6.04 -0.17 0.38
CA VAL A 96 7.27 0.55 0.05
C VAL A 96 8.43 0.10 0.96
N ASP A 97 8.18 -0.17 2.23
CA ASP A 97 9.19 -0.71 3.15
C ASP A 97 9.64 -2.11 2.72
N ALA A 98 8.73 -2.97 2.27
CA ALA A 98 9.10 -4.28 1.72
C ALA A 98 9.98 -4.13 0.46
N MET A 99 9.59 -3.29 -0.50
CA MET A 99 10.40 -3.07 -1.70
C MET A 99 11.75 -2.44 -1.38
N ARG A 100 11.82 -1.55 -0.38
CA ARG A 100 13.08 -0.99 0.12
C ARG A 100 14.04 -2.04 0.69
N VAL A 101 13.51 -3.13 1.25
CA VAL A 101 14.34 -4.22 1.79
C VAL A 101 14.71 -5.24 0.71
N TYR A 102 13.75 -5.65 -0.13
CA TYR A 102 13.91 -6.79 -1.02
C TYR A 102 14.29 -6.45 -2.46
N ALA A 103 14.04 -5.22 -2.92
CA ALA A 103 14.18 -4.84 -4.33
C ALA A 103 15.41 -3.97 -4.64
N THR A 104 16.32 -3.73 -3.69
CA THR A 104 17.48 -2.84 -3.91
C THR A 104 18.40 -3.29 -5.04
N GLY A 105 18.45 -4.60 -5.32
CA GLY A 105 19.16 -5.19 -6.46
C GLY A 105 18.35 -5.28 -7.76
N HIS A 106 17.12 -4.75 -7.79
CA HIS A 106 16.18 -4.87 -8.91
C HIS A 106 15.68 -3.49 -9.36
N PRO A 107 16.46 -2.74 -10.17
CA PRO A 107 16.12 -1.38 -10.58
C PRO A 107 14.71 -1.23 -11.15
N MET A 108 14.29 -2.13 -12.05
CA MET A 108 12.96 -2.07 -12.66
C MET A 108 11.81 -2.10 -11.64
N VAL A 109 11.97 -2.85 -10.55
CA VAL A 109 10.96 -2.98 -9.48
C VAL A 109 10.94 -1.73 -8.61
N LEU A 110 12.11 -1.14 -8.35
CA LEU A 110 12.21 0.14 -7.63
C LEU A 110 11.56 1.28 -8.41
N HIS A 111 11.82 1.36 -9.72
CA HIS A 111 11.13 2.32 -10.59
C HIS A 111 9.62 2.13 -10.55
N ARG A 112 9.14 0.87 -10.55
CA ARG A 112 7.71 0.60 -10.47
C ARG A 112 7.11 0.94 -9.10
N THR A 113 7.87 0.76 -8.02
CA THR A 113 7.48 1.19 -6.68
C THR A 113 7.29 2.70 -6.62
N LEU A 114 8.17 3.47 -7.27
CA LEU A 114 8.01 4.94 -7.38
C LEU A 114 6.75 5.33 -8.17
N GLU A 115 6.43 4.62 -9.26
CA GLU A 115 5.21 4.85 -10.05
C GLU A 115 3.94 4.54 -9.25
N LEU A 116 3.95 3.48 -8.43
CA LEU A 116 2.86 3.20 -7.49
C LEU A 116 2.66 4.38 -6.54
N VAL A 117 3.74 4.89 -5.93
CA VAL A 117 3.64 6.03 -5.01
C VAL A 117 3.10 7.27 -5.73
N GLU A 118 3.56 7.56 -6.94
CA GLU A 118 3.07 8.69 -7.74
C GLU A 118 1.57 8.57 -8.04
N GLN A 119 1.12 7.40 -8.49
CA GLN A 119 -0.27 7.15 -8.84
C GLN A 119 -1.20 7.26 -7.62
N VAL A 120 -0.80 6.67 -6.50
CA VAL A 120 -1.57 6.74 -5.25
C VAL A 120 -1.57 8.17 -4.68
N GLY A 121 -0.44 8.88 -4.78
CA GLY A 121 -0.33 10.28 -4.38
C GLY A 121 -1.24 11.22 -5.18
N ALA A 122 -1.35 10.99 -6.49
CA ALA A 122 -2.26 11.73 -7.37
C ALA A 122 -3.74 11.49 -7.04
N ALA A 123 -4.08 10.28 -6.61
CA ALA A 123 -5.44 9.95 -6.15
C ALA A 123 -5.72 10.38 -4.71
N SER A 124 -4.70 10.65 -3.91
CA SER A 124 -4.86 11.08 -2.52
C SER A 124 -5.31 12.55 -2.44
N GLY A 125 -6.34 12.79 -1.62
CA GLY A 125 -6.86 14.13 -1.34
C GLY A 125 -6.28 14.80 -0.07
N GLN A 126 -5.34 14.16 0.64
CA GLN A 126 -4.84 14.66 1.93
C GLN A 126 -3.35 15.03 1.85
N PRO A 127 -2.97 16.30 2.11
CA PRO A 127 -1.57 16.72 2.09
C PRO A 127 -0.66 15.93 3.04
N SER A 128 -1.19 15.46 4.17
CA SER A 128 -0.44 14.63 5.13
C SER A 128 -0.09 13.24 4.58
N GLU A 129 -0.95 12.66 3.75
CA GLU A 129 -0.67 11.37 3.09
C GLU A 129 0.46 11.55 2.06
N ARG A 130 0.40 12.62 1.25
CA ARG A 130 1.45 12.95 0.27
C ARG A 130 2.81 13.24 0.92
N SER A 131 2.81 13.93 2.07
CA SER A 131 4.04 14.17 2.85
C SER A 131 4.64 12.86 3.41
N ARG A 132 3.80 11.91 3.85
CA ARG A 132 4.28 10.58 4.29
C ARG A 132 4.81 9.77 3.10
N MET A 133 4.20 9.86 1.92
CA MET A 133 4.71 9.26 0.69
C MET A 133 6.07 9.85 0.25
N ASP A 134 6.22 11.17 0.33
CA ASP A 134 7.51 11.84 0.05
C ASP A 134 8.62 11.31 0.95
N THR A 135 8.32 11.13 2.24
CA THR A 135 9.23 10.53 3.22
C THR A 135 9.62 9.10 2.84
N GLN A 136 8.67 8.30 2.36
CA GLN A 136 8.95 6.93 1.91
C GLN A 136 9.83 6.89 0.65
N VAL A 137 9.55 7.76 -0.33
CA VAL A 137 10.40 7.90 -1.53
C VAL A 137 11.82 8.27 -1.15
N GLN A 138 12.00 9.18 -0.20
CA GLN A 138 13.33 9.55 0.29
C GLN A 138 14.05 8.35 0.94
N ARG A 139 13.38 7.61 1.83
CA ARG A 139 13.97 6.42 2.47
C ARG A 139 14.35 5.32 1.47
N LEU A 140 13.55 5.14 0.42
CA LEU A 140 13.81 4.17 -0.64
C LEU A 140 15.11 4.51 -1.38
N VAL A 141 15.26 5.76 -1.78
CA VAL A 141 16.47 6.27 -2.46
C VAL A 141 17.71 6.16 -1.57
N GLU A 142 17.60 6.52 -0.29
CA GLU A 142 18.69 6.40 0.68
C GLU A 142 19.17 4.95 0.80
N ALA A 143 18.25 3.98 0.86
CA ALA A 143 18.60 2.56 0.95
C ALA A 143 19.34 2.05 -0.30
N VAL A 144 18.94 2.50 -1.48
CA VAL A 144 19.59 2.14 -2.75
C VAL A 144 20.99 2.77 -2.84
N GLY A 145 21.15 4.02 -2.40
CA GLY A 145 22.46 4.68 -2.36
C GLY A 145 23.48 3.96 -1.46
N LEU A 146 23.02 3.30 -0.39
CA LEU A 146 23.86 2.50 0.50
C LEU A 146 24.18 1.09 -0.04
N SER A 147 23.37 0.57 -0.96
CA SER A 147 23.41 -0.84 -1.39
C SER A 147 23.83 -1.04 -2.84
N SER A 148 23.75 0.00 -3.70
CA SER A 148 23.93 -0.15 -5.14
C SER A 148 25.42 -0.30 -5.53
N PRO A 149 25.80 -1.39 -6.21
CA PRO A 149 27.15 -1.55 -6.74
C PRO A 149 27.36 -0.76 -8.05
N GLN A 150 26.30 -0.41 -8.78
CA GLN A 150 26.37 0.45 -9.97
C GLN A 150 25.83 1.86 -9.68
N GLY A 151 26.68 2.87 -9.85
CA GLY A 151 26.30 4.27 -9.63
C GLY A 151 25.23 4.79 -10.59
N CYS A 152 25.18 4.28 -11.83
CA CYS A 152 24.20 4.71 -12.83
C CYS A 152 22.75 4.41 -12.42
N ASP A 153 22.49 3.23 -11.86
CA ASP A 153 21.13 2.83 -11.46
C ASP A 153 20.64 3.68 -10.29
N ALA A 154 21.54 4.02 -9.36
CA ALA A 154 21.22 4.92 -8.26
C ALA A 154 20.94 6.35 -8.76
N GLU A 155 21.70 6.87 -9.71
CA GLU A 155 21.46 8.18 -10.32
C GLU A 155 20.12 8.23 -11.08
N ASP A 156 19.80 7.18 -11.84
CA ASP A 156 18.56 7.07 -12.60
C ASP A 156 17.33 7.02 -11.69
N LEU A 157 17.42 6.22 -10.62
CA LEU A 157 16.38 6.15 -9.60
C LEU A 157 16.22 7.49 -8.87
N ASN A 158 17.33 8.17 -8.52
CA ASN A 158 17.31 9.51 -7.93
C ASN A 158 16.56 10.52 -8.82
N ARG A 159 16.82 10.50 -10.13
CA ARG A 159 16.13 11.37 -11.09
C ARG A 159 14.63 11.05 -11.16
N HIS A 160 14.26 9.77 -11.09
CA HIS A 160 12.85 9.36 -11.06
C HIS A 160 12.17 9.80 -9.76
N ALA A 161 12.77 9.51 -8.61
CA ALA A 161 12.28 9.90 -7.30
C ALA A 161 12.08 11.42 -7.22
N ALA A 162 13.03 12.22 -7.72
CA ALA A 162 12.89 13.67 -7.76
C ALA A 162 11.66 14.14 -8.58
N ARG A 163 11.27 13.43 -9.64
CA ARG A 163 10.03 13.72 -10.39
C ARG A 163 8.80 13.39 -9.54
N VAL A 164 8.75 12.18 -8.96
CA VAL A 164 7.64 11.74 -8.12
C VAL A 164 7.42 12.68 -6.94
N ARG A 165 8.50 13.07 -6.23
CA ARG A 165 8.43 14.01 -5.11
C ARG A 165 7.86 15.37 -5.50
N ARG A 166 8.18 15.88 -6.71
CA ARG A 166 7.57 17.12 -7.22
C ARG A 166 6.08 16.93 -7.49
N SER A 167 5.70 15.83 -8.14
CA SER A 167 4.29 15.47 -8.38
C SER A 167 3.48 15.40 -7.08
N LEU A 168 4.05 14.82 -6.02
CA LEU A 168 3.44 14.78 -4.68
C LEU A 168 3.26 16.16 -4.04
N ALA A 169 4.11 17.13 -4.38
CA ALA A 169 4.05 18.50 -3.86
C ALA A 169 3.11 19.42 -4.64
N ASP A 170 2.89 19.13 -5.93
CA ASP A 170 2.07 19.92 -6.86
C ASP A 170 0.56 19.66 -6.73
N HIS A 171 0.15 18.71 -5.87
CA HIS A 171 -1.24 18.32 -5.61
C HIS A 171 -1.66 18.70 -4.19
#